data_AF-A0A7W3PBE5-F1
#
_entry.id   AF-A0A7W3PBE5-F1
#
_cell.length_a   1.000
_cell.length_b   1.000
_cell.length_c   1.000
_cell.angle_alpha   90.00
_cell.angle_beta   90.00
_cell.angle_gamma   90.00
#
_symmetry.space_group_name_H-M   'P 1'
#
loop_
_entity.id
_entity.type
_entity.pdbx_description
1 polymer ?
#
loop_
_entity_poly.entity_id
_entity_poly.type
_entity_poly.pdbx_seq_one_letter_code
_entity_poly.pdbx_strand_id
1 'polypeptide(L)' 'MADGADLPETLTLDEAYRAAFFLTDLYVGIESSPDEGLVLFHQYLQSDPARWEDWKQAVRQALSPEADPDPLVENLLRD' A
#
# COMPACT_ATOMS: atom_id res chain seq x y z
N MET A 1 -11.08 27.84 0.57
CA MET A 1 -10.16 27.08 -0.31
C MET A 1 -8.94 26.85 0.53
N ALA A 2 -8.55 25.59 0.79
CA ALA A 2 -7.34 25.34 1.55
C ALA A 2 -6.18 25.75 0.65
N ASP A 3 -5.62 26.93 0.93
CA ASP A 3 -4.35 27.39 0.37
C ASP A 3 -3.32 26.27 0.54
N GLY A 4 -2.41 26.15 -0.43
CA GLY A 4 -1.35 25.15 -0.47
C GLY A 4 -0.44 25.23 0.75
N ALA A 5 -0.92 24.70 1.87
CA ALA A 5 -0.12 24.33 3.01
C ALA A 5 0.94 23.39 2.47
N ASP A 6 2.21 23.76 2.64
CA ASP A 6 3.37 23.00 2.18
C ASP A 6 3.17 21.52 2.47
N LEU A 7 2.74 20.79 1.43
CA LEU A 7 2.57 19.35 1.54
C LEU A 7 3.97 18.76 1.68
N PRO A 8 4.16 17.80 2.60
CA PRO A 8 5.48 17.23 2.80
C PRO A 8 5.95 16.53 1.53
N GLU A 9 7.21 16.77 1.13
CA GLU A 9 7.83 16.06 0.00
C GLU A 9 8.04 14.57 0.29
N THR A 10 8.10 14.21 1.58
CA THR A 10 8.26 12.83 2.05
C THR A 10 7.25 12.52 3.14
N LEU A 11 6.62 11.36 3.04
CA LEU A 11 5.71 10.87 4.07
C LEU A 11 6.47 9.99 5.05
N THR A 12 6.12 10.10 6.33
CA THR A 12 6.41 9.01 7.26
C THR A 12 5.71 7.74 6.80
N LEU A 13 6.22 6.60 7.24
CA LEU A 13 5.62 5.31 6.91
C LEU A 13 4.13 5.28 7.31
N ASP A 14 3.80 5.83 8.47
CA ASP A 14 2.43 5.91 8.97
C ASP A 14 1.52 6.81 8.09
N GLU A 15 2.04 7.96 7.63
CA GLU A 15 1.30 8.85 6.73
C GLU A 15 1.10 8.22 5.34
N ALA A 16 2.10 7.49 4.85
CA ALA A 16 2.01 6.79 3.57
C ALA A 16 0.94 5.68 3.59
N TYR A 17 0.80 4.93 4.70
CA TYR A 17 -0.32 3.99 4.83
C TYR A 17 -1.66 4.72 4.78
N ARG A 18 -1.82 5.80 5.54
CA ARG A 18 -3.09 6.55 5.58
C ARG A 18 -3.43 7.12 4.21
N ALA A 19 -2.43 7.65 3.50
CA ALA A 19 -2.60 8.12 2.14
C ALA A 19 -3.03 6.98 1.20
N ALA A 20 -2.39 5.81 1.29
CA ALA A 20 -2.77 4.63 0.51
C ALA A 20 -4.22 4.20 0.80
N PHE A 21 -4.62 4.13 2.07
CA PHE A 21 -6.00 3.84 2.46
C PHE A 21 -7.00 4.80 1.81
N PHE A 22 -6.81 6.11 2.02
CA PHE A 22 -7.73 7.12 1.46
C PHE A 22 -7.79 7.09 -0.06
N LEU A 23 -6.66 6.85 -0.72
CA LEU A 23 -6.62 6.77 -2.18
C LEU A 23 -7.40 5.55 -2.67
N THR A 24 -7.20 4.38 -2.06
CA THR A 24 -7.93 3.15 -2.43
C THR A 24 -9.43 3.27 -2.17
N ASP A 25 -9.83 3.82 -1.03
CA ASP A 25 -11.25 4.06 -0.69
C ASP A 25 -11.91 5.00 -1.71
N LEU A 26 -11.20 6.08 -2.08
CA LEU A 26 -11.69 7.03 -3.08
C LEU A 26 -11.89 6.35 -4.44
N TYR A 27 -10.88 5.67 -4.97
CA TYR A 27 -10.96 5.06 -6.31
C TYR A 27 -11.99 3.93 -6.39
N VAL A 28 -12.06 3.07 -5.35
CA VAL A 28 -13.11 2.04 -5.27
C VAL A 28 -14.50 2.67 -5.19
N GLY A 29 -14.65 3.82 -4.52
CA GLY A 29 -15.93 4.50 -4.35
C GLY A 29 -16.41 5.31 -5.57
N ILE A 30 -15.49 5.84 -6.40
CA ILE A 30 -15.84 6.68 -7.56
C ILE A 30 -15.92 5.91 -8.87
N GLU A 31 -15.16 4.81 -9.01
CA GLU A 31 -15.11 4.07 -10.26
C GLU A 31 -16.34 3.18 -10.43
N SER A 32 -16.92 3.19 -11.63
CA SER A 32 -18.08 2.35 -11.94
C SER A 32 -17.73 0.86 -12.06
N SER A 33 -16.45 0.56 -12.29
CA SER A 33 -15.90 -0.79 -12.39
C SER A 33 -14.43 -0.76 -11.96
N PRO A 34 -14.16 -0.66 -10.64
CA PRO A 34 -12.80 -0.60 -10.14
C PRO A 34 -12.04 -1.90 -10.45
N ASP A 35 -10.73 -1.77 -10.65
CA ASP A 35 -9.84 -2.91 -10.83
C ASP A 35 -9.94 -3.88 -9.65
N GLU A 36 -9.95 -5.19 -9.94
CA GLU A 36 -10.09 -6.23 -8.92
C GLU A 36 -8.95 -6.18 -7.90
N GLY A 37 -7.72 -5.94 -8.35
CA GLY A 37 -6.56 -5.81 -7.47
C GLY A 37 -6.70 -4.63 -6.52
N LEU A 38 -7.24 -3.51 -7.00
CA LEU A 38 -7.51 -2.34 -6.17
C LEU A 38 -8.59 -2.62 -5.11
N VAL A 39 -9.66 -3.33 -5.47
CA VAL A 39 -10.72 -3.73 -4.54
C VAL A 39 -10.17 -4.66 -3.46
N LEU A 40 -9.39 -5.68 -3.85
CA LEU A 40 -8.77 -6.62 -2.91
C LEU A 40 -7.78 -5.93 -1.98
N PHE A 41 -6.99 -4.99 -2.51
CA PHE A 41 -6.07 -4.19 -1.70
C PHE A 41 -6.82 -3.32 -0.69
N HIS A 42 -7.90 -2.66 -1.09
CA HIS A 42 -8.74 -1.89 -0.17
C HIS A 42 -9.34 -2.78 0.94
N GLN A 43 -9.86 -3.96 0.59
CA GLN A 43 -10.39 -4.93 1.57
C GLN A 43 -9.31 -5.38 2.56
N TYR A 44 -8.10 -5.66 2.08
CA TYR A 44 -6.96 -5.98 2.94
C TYR A 44 -6.70 -4.83 3.94
N LEU A 45 -6.67 -3.58 3.47
CA LEU A 45 -6.48 -2.40 4.31
C LEU A 45 -7.64 -2.15 5.31
N GLN A 46 -8.81 -2.78 5.13
CA GLN A 46 -9.94 -2.71 6.06
C GLN A 46 -10.00 -3.90 7.06
N SER A 47 -9.32 -5.01 6.76
CA SER A 47 -9.56 -6.33 7.37
C SER A 47 -9.25 -6.45 8.88
N ASP A 48 -8.02 -6.17 9.31
CA ASP A 48 -7.57 -6.37 10.72
C ASP A 48 -6.56 -5.30 11.18
N PRO A 49 -6.60 -4.74 12.40
CA PRO A 49 -5.62 -3.77 12.88
C PRO A 49 -4.13 -4.15 12.66
N ALA A 50 -3.80 -5.44 12.64
CA ALA A 50 -2.46 -5.97 12.39
C ALA A 50 -1.92 -5.70 10.97
N ARG A 51 -2.81 -5.46 9.99
CA ARG A 51 -2.46 -5.12 8.59
C ARG A 51 -1.53 -3.91 8.47
N TRP A 52 -1.56 -3.04 9.46
CA TRP A 52 -0.66 -1.89 9.55
C TRP A 52 0.79 -2.35 9.73
N GLU A 53 1.03 -3.30 10.62
CA GLU A 53 2.37 -3.86 10.85
C GLU A 53 2.84 -4.66 9.64
N ASP A 54 1.97 -5.45 9.04
CA ASP A 54 2.26 -6.21 7.81
C ASP A 54 2.66 -5.29 6.66
N TRP A 55 1.90 -4.22 6.41
CA TRP A 55 2.23 -3.23 5.38
C TRP A 55 3.57 -2.53 5.67
N LYS A 56 3.82 -2.12 6.91
CA LYS A 56 5.09 -1.50 7.30
C LYS A 56 6.27 -2.46 7.09
N GLN A 57 6.09 -3.73 7.40
CA GLN A 57 7.10 -4.77 7.17
C GLN A 57 7.37 -4.95 5.68
N ALA A 58 6.33 -5.06 4.86
CA ALA A 58 6.46 -5.21 3.41
C ALA A 58 7.20 -4.03 2.78
N VAL A 59 6.88 -2.80 3.17
CA VAL A 59 7.59 -1.60 2.69
C VAL A 59 9.06 -1.61 3.12
N ARG A 60 9.35 -1.98 4.38
CA ARG A 60 10.74 -2.10 4.86
C ARG A 60 11.52 -3.16 4.08
N GLN A 61 10.91 -4.30 3.77
CA GLN A 61 11.52 -5.34 2.95
C GLN A 61 11.79 -4.83 1.53
N ALA A 62 10.81 -4.19 0.89
CA ALA A 62 10.96 -3.65 -0.46
C ALA A 62 12.06 -2.58 -0.58
N LEU A 63 12.29 -1.81 0.49
CA LEU A 63 13.31 -0.76 0.53
C LEU A 63 14.67 -1.26 1.03
N SER A 64 14.77 -2.50 1.50
CA SER A 64 16.02 -3.10 1.95
C SER A 64 16.73 -3.76 0.76
N PRO A 65 17.92 -3.30 0.35
CA PRO A 65 18.64 -3.84 -0.81
C PRO A 65 19.18 -5.28 -0.62
N GLU A 66 19.13 -5.81 0.60
CA GLU A 66 19.51 -7.19 0.95
C GLU A 66 18.29 -8.08 1.26
N ALA A 67 17.07 -7.66 0.93
CA ALA A 67 15.91 -8.53 1.07
C ALA A 67 16.08 -9.72 0.11
N ASP A 68 16.58 -10.82 0.68
CA ASP A 68 16.66 -12.16 0.11
C ASP A 68 15.43 -12.37 -0.79
N PRO A 69 15.57 -12.74 -2.06
CA PRO A 69 14.43 -12.92 -2.93
C PRO A 69 13.46 -13.87 -2.22
N ASP A 70 12.25 -13.40 -1.99
CA ASP A 70 11.21 -14.21 -1.38
C ASP A 70 11.19 -15.55 -2.12
N PRO A 71 11.35 -16.70 -1.45
CA PRO A 71 11.36 -18.00 -2.12
C PRO A 71 10.08 -18.23 -2.95
N LEU A 72 8.99 -17.51 -2.69
CA LEU A 72 7.80 -17.48 -3.54
C LEU A 72 8.04 -16.75 -4.86
N VAL A 73 8.77 -15.63 -4.86
CA VAL A 73 9.18 -14.90 -6.06
C VAL A 73 10.20 -15.70 -6.88
N GLU A 74 11.16 -16.37 -6.23
CA GLU A 74 12.12 -17.25 -6.91
C GLU A 74 11.45 -18.45 -7.61
N ASN A 75 10.42 -19.03 -7.01
CA ASN A 75 9.68 -20.13 -7.61
C ASN A 75 8.78 -19.67 -8.77
N LEU A 76 8.24 -18.44 -8.72
CA LEU A 76 7.43 -17.87 -9.80
C LEU A 76 8.25 -17.42 -11.02
N LEU A 77 9.53 -17.10 -10.83
CA LEU A 77 10.44 -16.68 -11.92
C LEU A 77 11.18 -17.85 -12.58
N ARG A 78 10.96 -19.09 -12.11
CA ARG A 78 11.61 -20.31 -12.62
C ARG A 78 10.84 -21.04 -13.72
N ASP A 79 9.64 -20.57 -14.08
CA ASP A 79 8.81 -21.13 -15.15
C ASP A 79 8.95 -20.34 -16.48
#